data_AF-A0A6H5JJ47-F1
#
_entry.id   AF-A0A6H5JJ47-F1
#
_cell.length_a   1.000
_cell.length_b   1.000
_cell.length_c   1.000
_cell.angle_alpha   90.00
_cell.angle_beta   90.00
_cell.angle_gamma   90.00
#
_symmetry.space_group_name_H-M   'P 1'
#
loop_
_entity.id
_entity.type
_entity.pdbx_description
1 polymer ?
#
loop_
_entity_poly.entity_id
_entity_poly.type
_entity_poly.pdbx_seq_one_letter_code
_entity_poly.pdbx_strand_id
1 'polypeptide(L)'
;MSYEDEGDDVFGDAVPEGEAGVGEDDYADGGGAAGGGGYDNMDEEEEEDEDERGYENGAAGGGGGEGLGLGEGVEEEEYDPDAAYGAGGLVDDEDELDPLEEDISQEDAWVVISAYFSEKGLVRQQLDSFDEFLQSTMHELVSSAGEIKITPELQYMPGQDTVRRTFQINFGQVYLAKPTAREKDGSLTSMFPHEARLRNLTYNSPLYCDISCKTYEADVGDRSQEEGEGLEAEEERENPKEFLGWVPIMLRSSFCVLVNRTDKELTELGECIYDQGGYFVINGSEKVLIANERMSTNHVYCFKKRQPSKFTWTSEIRSFVDNSGRPPSSMFLQMYAKGTQHSKVNGGHIRAQLPYIRTDVPVVLVFRALGYTNDKAILEHIVYDFSDTDMMEKFRPSLEEADVIQNQVVAQDFIGKRGSAVNVGRNERINYAKGLLQREFLPHVGIGAGTEAKKVFFLGYMVHKLLMCSLGRLEEDDRDHYGKKRLDLAGALLAGLFRQLFRKLTQNVRKYLQLCLDKGTQFVVGTAIKSQFITDGLKYSLATGNWGDKKTATKAGVSQVLNRLTYASALSHLRRLNTPLGREGKQAS
;
A
#
# COMPACT_ATOMS: atom_id res chain seq x y z
N MET A 1 -9.51 20.49 84.05
CA MET A 1 -9.30 21.93 84.26
C MET A 1 -8.85 22.50 82.93
N SER A 2 -9.49 23.44 82.26
CA SER A 2 -10.78 24.11 82.42
C SER A 2 -10.66 25.35 81.52
N TYR A 3 -11.43 25.37 80.41
CA TYR A 3 -11.87 26.55 79.66
C TYR A 3 -10.75 27.44 79.02
N GLU A 4 -10.97 28.26 77.99
CA GLU A 4 -12.15 28.80 77.27
C GLU A 4 -11.85 28.64 75.74
N ASP A 5 -12.72 28.41 74.77
CA ASP A 5 -14.14 28.74 74.45
C ASP A 5 -14.41 30.19 73.99
N GLU A 6 -15.45 30.37 73.15
CA GLU A 6 -15.72 31.43 72.13
C GLU A 6 -15.25 31.01 70.72
N GLY A 7 -16.08 30.89 69.67
CA GLY A 7 -17.37 31.52 69.33
C GLY A 7 -17.20 32.15 67.93
N ASP A 8 -18.11 32.08 66.95
CA ASP A 8 -19.51 31.64 66.91
C ASP A 8 -19.88 31.13 65.48
N ASP A 9 -20.99 30.37 65.38
CA ASP A 9 -22.10 30.51 64.40
C ASP A 9 -21.87 30.53 62.86
N VAL A 10 -22.77 30.05 61.98
CA VAL A 10 -24.12 29.44 62.12
C VAL A 10 -24.46 28.72 60.78
N PHE A 11 -25.10 27.53 60.86
CA PHE A 11 -26.00 26.86 59.88
C PHE A 11 -25.58 26.81 58.37
N GLY A 12 -25.61 25.69 57.64
CA GLY A 12 -26.33 24.43 57.86
C GLY A 12 -27.69 24.43 57.15
N ASP A 13 -27.78 23.83 55.95
CA ASP A 13 -28.81 22.81 55.69
C ASP A 13 -28.58 21.99 54.41
N ALA A 14 -29.23 20.83 54.35
CA ALA A 14 -29.03 19.79 53.33
C ALA A 14 -29.91 19.95 52.07
N VAL A 15 -29.50 19.30 50.98
CA VAL A 15 -30.24 19.23 49.71
C VAL A 15 -30.79 17.81 49.48
N PRO A 16 -32.12 17.64 49.32
CA PRO A 16 -32.75 16.37 48.94
C PRO A 16 -33.09 16.28 47.43
N GLU A 17 -33.61 15.11 47.05
CA GLU A 17 -33.94 14.66 45.69
C GLU A 17 -35.28 15.23 45.14
N GLY A 18 -35.56 15.08 43.83
CA GLY A 18 -36.96 15.03 43.33
C GLY A 18 -37.30 15.63 41.95
N GLU A 19 -37.37 14.75 40.94
CA GLU A 19 -38.33 14.67 39.80
C GLU A 19 -38.86 15.88 38.97
N ALA A 20 -38.77 15.69 37.64
CA ALA A 20 -39.79 15.88 36.57
C ALA A 20 -40.44 17.24 36.20
N GLY A 21 -40.48 17.56 34.89
CA GLY A 21 -41.49 18.49 34.31
C GLY A 21 -41.17 19.18 32.96
N VAL A 22 -41.85 18.73 31.89
CA VAL A 22 -42.31 19.37 30.62
C VAL A 22 -42.24 20.92 30.52
N GLY A 23 -42.02 21.62 29.37
CA GLY A 23 -41.85 21.27 27.94
C GLY A 23 -41.91 22.50 27.00
N GLU A 24 -42.24 22.30 25.70
CA GLU A 24 -42.45 23.32 24.61
C GLU A 24 -41.15 23.98 24.03
N ASP A 25 -40.97 24.29 22.73
CA ASP A 25 -41.89 24.56 21.60
C ASP A 25 -41.53 23.89 20.22
N ASP A 26 -42.57 23.77 19.37
CA ASP A 26 -42.65 23.81 17.89
C ASP A 26 -41.73 23.00 16.92
N TYR A 27 -42.35 22.08 16.15
CA TYR A 27 -42.76 22.32 14.73
C TYR A 27 -43.64 21.16 14.18
N ALA A 28 -44.84 21.46 13.69
CA ALA A 28 -45.65 20.61 12.80
C ALA A 28 -45.25 20.89 11.31
N ASP A 29 -45.70 20.23 10.22
CA ASP A 29 -46.63 19.14 9.90
C ASP A 29 -46.21 18.57 8.50
N GLY A 30 -46.63 17.43 7.93
CA GLY A 30 -47.56 16.36 8.32
C GLY A 30 -47.88 15.39 7.16
N GLY A 31 -48.62 14.32 7.44
CA GLY A 31 -49.20 13.37 6.46
C GLY A 31 -48.27 12.25 5.94
N GLY A 32 -48.72 11.01 5.72
CA GLY A 32 -50.04 10.42 6.00
C GLY A 32 -50.33 9.17 5.14
N ALA A 33 -51.07 8.20 5.71
CA ALA A 33 -51.52 6.91 5.14
C ALA A 33 -50.40 5.88 4.76
N ALA A 34 -50.38 4.60 5.18
CA ALA A 34 -51.38 3.59 5.60
C ALA A 34 -51.97 2.72 4.46
N GLY A 35 -51.91 1.39 4.67
CA GLY A 35 -52.40 0.33 3.78
C GLY A 35 -51.29 -0.68 3.41
N GLY A 36 -51.43 -2.00 3.55
CA GLY A 36 -52.51 -2.80 4.15
C GLY A 36 -52.89 -4.04 3.32
N GLY A 37 -52.48 -5.23 3.77
CA GLY A 37 -53.06 -6.53 3.36
C GLY A 37 -52.49 -7.18 2.10
N GLY A 38 -52.53 -8.52 2.07
CA GLY A 38 -52.21 -9.37 0.90
C GLY A 38 -51.56 -10.70 1.28
N TYR A 39 -52.36 -11.76 1.36
CA TYR A 39 -51.92 -13.17 1.36
C TYR A 39 -52.06 -13.73 -0.08
N ASP A 40 -51.59 -14.98 -0.28
CA ASP A 40 -51.83 -15.85 -1.45
C ASP A 40 -51.04 -15.46 -2.73
N ASN A 41 -50.50 -16.36 -3.57
CA ASN A 41 -50.54 -17.83 -3.62
C ASN A 41 -49.15 -18.44 -3.95
N MET A 42 -49.07 -19.75 -3.68
CA MET A 42 -48.25 -20.72 -4.42
C MET A 42 -48.50 -20.65 -5.93
N ASP A 43 -47.45 -20.85 -6.72
CA ASP A 43 -47.56 -21.61 -7.98
C ASP A 43 -46.25 -22.42 -8.14
N GLU A 44 -46.40 -23.69 -8.49
CA GLU A 44 -45.33 -24.62 -8.83
C GLU A 44 -45.15 -24.60 -10.35
N GLU A 45 -43.94 -24.37 -10.85
CA GLU A 45 -43.60 -24.68 -12.24
C GLU A 45 -42.36 -25.57 -12.26
N GLU A 46 -42.61 -26.84 -12.59
CA GLU A 46 -41.59 -27.82 -12.99
C GLU A 46 -41.19 -27.51 -14.44
N GLU A 47 -39.90 -27.37 -14.71
CA GLU A 47 -39.35 -27.62 -16.06
C GLU A 47 -38.23 -28.65 -15.94
N GLU A 48 -38.53 -29.87 -16.40
CA GLU A 48 -37.55 -30.89 -16.75
C GLU A 48 -36.88 -30.47 -18.07
N ASP A 49 -35.55 -30.55 -18.14
CA ASP A 49 -34.83 -30.62 -19.42
C ASP A 49 -33.65 -31.57 -19.27
N GLU A 50 -33.87 -32.83 -19.69
CA GLU A 50 -32.81 -33.80 -19.93
C GLU A 50 -32.12 -33.46 -21.27
N ASP A 51 -30.78 -33.41 -21.30
CA ASP A 51 -30.04 -33.46 -22.58
C ASP A 51 -28.74 -34.25 -22.40
N GLU A 52 -28.85 -35.58 -22.47
CA GLU A 52 -27.72 -36.49 -22.58
C GLU A 52 -26.96 -36.23 -23.89
N ARG A 53 -25.66 -35.90 -23.84
CA ARG A 53 -24.77 -36.06 -25.01
C ARG A 53 -23.48 -36.74 -24.63
N GLY A 54 -23.30 -37.93 -25.18
CA GLY A 54 -22.18 -38.82 -24.89
C GLY A 54 -20.85 -38.33 -25.46
N TYR A 55 -19.78 -38.80 -24.84
CA TYR A 55 -18.42 -38.67 -25.33
C TYR A 55 -18.15 -39.73 -26.43
N GLU A 56 -18.06 -39.31 -27.69
CA GLU A 56 -17.47 -40.14 -28.74
C GLU A 56 -15.97 -39.83 -28.91
N ASN A 57 -15.15 -40.86 -28.76
CA ASN A 57 -13.73 -40.82 -29.14
C ASN A 57 -13.60 -40.98 -30.66
N GLY A 58 -13.06 -39.97 -31.34
CA GLY A 58 -12.74 -40.03 -32.78
C GLY A 58 -11.26 -39.76 -33.02
N ALA A 59 -10.52 -40.77 -33.47
CA ALA A 59 -9.12 -40.66 -33.85
C ALA A 59 -8.91 -40.83 -35.36
N ALA A 60 -7.79 -40.30 -35.85
CA ALA A 60 -7.15 -40.52 -37.16
C ALA A 60 -7.69 -39.78 -38.41
N GLY A 61 -6.73 -39.40 -39.28
CA GLY A 61 -6.91 -38.70 -40.56
C GLY A 61 -6.23 -37.31 -40.57
N GLY A 62 -5.22 -37.01 -41.37
CA GLY A 62 -4.51 -37.80 -42.39
C GLY A 62 -4.44 -37.07 -43.73
N GLY A 63 -3.27 -36.53 -44.09
CA GLY A 63 -3.02 -35.77 -45.33
C GLY A 63 -3.11 -34.24 -45.12
N GLY A 64 -2.35 -33.41 -45.85
CA GLY A 64 -1.30 -33.68 -46.83
C GLY A 64 -0.50 -32.39 -47.10
N GLY A 65 0.76 -32.50 -47.54
CA GLY A 65 1.66 -31.35 -47.65
C GLY A 65 1.95 -30.89 -49.08
N GLU A 66 2.16 -29.58 -49.23
CA GLU A 66 2.90 -28.90 -50.31
C GLU A 66 3.77 -27.82 -49.63
N GLY A 67 5.01 -27.50 -50.04
CA GLY A 67 5.79 -28.05 -51.14
C GLY A 67 6.86 -27.10 -51.69
N LEU A 68 7.78 -26.57 -50.85
CA LEU A 68 8.98 -25.80 -51.23
C LEU A 68 10.04 -25.98 -50.12
N GLY A 69 11.34 -26.23 -50.32
CA GLY A 69 12.15 -26.51 -51.51
C GLY A 69 13.66 -26.40 -51.15
N LEU A 70 14.56 -26.90 -52.03
CA LEU A 70 16.05 -26.92 -52.00
C LEU A 70 16.72 -28.25 -51.55
N GLY A 71 17.68 -28.72 -52.38
CA GLY A 71 18.65 -29.80 -52.08
C GLY A 71 19.88 -29.27 -51.33
N GLU A 72 21.00 -29.96 -51.17
CA GLU A 72 21.59 -31.18 -51.79
C GLU A 72 22.06 -32.11 -50.63
N GLY A 73 22.35 -33.42 -50.71
CA GLY A 73 22.79 -34.28 -51.80
C GLY A 73 24.12 -34.97 -51.40
N VAL A 74 24.09 -36.09 -50.67
CA VAL A 74 25.24 -37.00 -50.40
C VAL A 74 24.76 -38.46 -50.38
N GLU A 75 25.65 -39.38 -50.73
CA GLU A 75 25.45 -40.75 -51.23
C GLU A 75 24.97 -41.80 -50.20
N GLU A 76 24.35 -42.87 -50.72
CA GLU A 76 24.02 -44.12 -50.00
C GLU A 76 25.22 -45.08 -50.03
N GLU A 77 25.53 -45.75 -48.91
CA GLU A 77 26.30 -47.00 -48.90
C GLU A 77 25.53 -48.09 -48.12
N GLU A 78 25.42 -49.28 -48.71
CA GLU A 78 24.74 -50.44 -48.13
C GLU A 78 25.55 -51.06 -46.97
N TYR A 79 24.87 -51.46 -45.89
CA TYR A 79 25.48 -52.24 -44.80
C TYR A 79 25.14 -53.73 -44.92
N ASP A 80 26.14 -54.54 -45.26
CA ASP A 80 26.08 -56.01 -45.34
C ASP A 80 26.41 -56.64 -43.97
N PRO A 81 25.47 -57.35 -43.30
CA PRO A 81 25.62 -57.75 -41.91
C PRO A 81 26.08 -59.21 -41.73
N ASP A 82 27.19 -59.65 -42.34
CA ASP A 82 27.74 -61.00 -42.10
C ASP A 82 29.27 -61.12 -42.29
N ALA A 83 30.05 -60.63 -41.31
CA ALA A 83 31.49 -60.94 -41.19
C ALA A 83 31.92 -61.05 -39.72
N ALA A 84 32.08 -62.28 -39.23
CA ALA A 84 32.29 -62.58 -37.81
C ALA A 84 33.72 -63.06 -37.47
N TYR A 85 34.16 -62.76 -36.24
CA TYR A 85 35.30 -63.32 -35.48
C TYR A 85 36.74 -63.15 -36.01
N GLY A 86 37.66 -62.67 -35.15
CA GLY A 86 39.11 -62.91 -35.38
C GLY A 86 40.15 -62.10 -34.60
N ALA A 87 40.18 -62.23 -33.27
CA ALA A 87 41.32 -62.04 -32.33
C ALA A 87 42.63 -61.31 -32.76
N GLY A 88 43.10 -60.38 -31.93
CA GLY A 88 44.49 -59.89 -31.91
C GLY A 88 44.64 -58.53 -31.22
N GLY A 89 44.96 -58.53 -29.91
CA GLY A 89 44.92 -57.31 -29.11
C GLY A 89 46.23 -56.51 -29.02
N LEU A 90 46.12 -55.28 -28.52
CA LEU A 90 47.14 -54.53 -27.80
C LEU A 90 46.48 -53.85 -26.60
N VAL A 91 47.23 -53.69 -25.52
CA VAL A 91 46.78 -53.11 -24.25
C VAL A 91 47.19 -51.65 -24.22
N ASP A 92 46.28 -50.76 -23.85
CA ASP A 92 46.60 -49.47 -23.24
C ASP A 92 45.58 -49.20 -22.12
N ASP A 93 46.08 -48.72 -20.98
CA ASP A 93 45.34 -48.56 -19.72
C ASP A 93 44.52 -47.26 -19.69
N GLU A 94 43.19 -47.34 -19.89
CA GLU A 94 42.24 -46.24 -19.55
C GLU A 94 40.95 -46.75 -18.88
N ASP A 95 41.08 -47.62 -17.87
CA ASP A 95 40.00 -47.95 -16.91
C ASP A 95 40.01 -46.97 -15.69
N GLU A 96 40.10 -45.66 -15.94
CA GLU A 96 39.54 -44.66 -15.00
C GLU A 96 38.06 -44.43 -15.40
N LEU A 97 37.21 -45.35 -14.95
CA LEU A 97 35.76 -45.19 -14.96
C LEU A 97 35.38 -43.96 -14.10
N ASP A 98 35.12 -42.84 -14.76
CA ASP A 98 34.66 -41.61 -14.14
C ASP A 98 33.31 -41.90 -13.42
N PRO A 99 33.22 -41.75 -12.08
CA PRO A 99 32.05 -42.18 -11.30
C PRO A 99 30.92 -41.15 -11.36
N LEU A 100 30.59 -40.66 -12.56
CA LEU A 100 29.79 -39.46 -12.80
C LEU A 100 28.78 -39.65 -13.93
N GLU A 101 27.70 -40.38 -13.62
CA GLU A 101 26.30 -40.00 -13.87
C GLU A 101 25.38 -41.13 -13.37
N GLU A 102 25.28 -41.29 -12.05
CA GLU A 102 24.11 -41.97 -11.47
C GLU A 102 22.90 -41.06 -11.66
N ASP A 103 21.95 -41.48 -12.50
CA ASP A 103 20.71 -40.75 -12.77
C ASP A 103 19.95 -40.44 -11.46
N ILE A 104 19.70 -39.15 -11.21
CA ILE A 104 19.03 -38.68 -9.99
C ILE A 104 17.63 -39.29 -9.91
N SER A 105 17.36 -40.06 -8.86
CA SER A 105 16.11 -40.78 -8.70
C SER A 105 14.98 -39.88 -8.16
N GLN A 106 13.74 -40.39 -8.21
CA GLN A 106 12.61 -39.75 -7.55
C GLN A 106 12.78 -39.72 -6.01
N GLU A 107 13.56 -40.63 -5.43
CA GLU A 107 13.82 -40.65 -3.98
C GLU A 107 14.79 -39.52 -3.57
N ASP A 108 15.79 -39.22 -4.41
CA ASP A 108 16.72 -38.10 -4.19
C ASP A 108 15.98 -36.74 -4.22
N ALA A 109 14.98 -36.61 -5.08
CA ALA A 109 14.11 -35.44 -5.09
C ALA A 109 13.38 -35.24 -3.73
N TRP A 110 12.99 -36.31 -3.04
CA TRP A 110 12.41 -36.23 -1.69
C TRP A 110 13.43 -35.84 -0.62
N VAL A 111 14.70 -36.21 -0.77
CA VAL A 111 15.79 -35.74 0.11
C VAL A 111 15.94 -34.21 0.00
N VAL A 112 15.94 -33.67 -1.23
CA VAL A 112 16.01 -32.22 -1.47
C VAL A 112 14.77 -31.50 -0.91
N ILE A 113 13.57 -32.04 -1.12
CA ILE A 113 12.32 -31.49 -0.56
C ILE A 113 12.34 -31.50 0.97
N SER A 114 12.84 -32.57 1.59
CA SER A 114 12.96 -32.69 3.05
C SER A 114 13.96 -31.69 3.62
N ALA A 115 15.10 -31.49 2.96
CA ALA A 115 16.08 -30.46 3.33
C ALA A 115 15.46 -29.05 3.25
N TYR A 116 14.71 -28.75 2.18
CA TYR A 116 13.99 -27.47 2.04
C TYR A 116 13.03 -27.21 3.21
N PHE A 117 12.18 -28.19 3.56
CA PHE A 117 11.24 -28.01 4.67
C PHE A 117 11.92 -28.02 6.04
N SER A 118 13.06 -28.71 6.21
CA SER A 118 13.84 -28.67 7.45
C SER A 118 14.51 -27.31 7.69
N GLU A 119 14.98 -26.63 6.64
CA GLU A 119 15.60 -25.30 6.76
C GLU A 119 14.58 -24.16 6.75
N LYS A 120 13.49 -24.30 5.98
CA LYS A 120 12.54 -23.21 5.74
C LYS A 120 11.23 -23.34 6.50
N GLY A 121 10.79 -24.53 6.88
CA GLY A 121 9.49 -24.73 7.56
C GLY A 121 8.28 -24.35 6.70
N LEU A 122 7.10 -24.26 7.33
CA LEU A 122 5.81 -24.15 6.62
C LEU A 122 5.18 -22.75 6.57
N VAL A 123 5.64 -21.83 7.43
CA VAL A 123 5.01 -20.51 7.68
C VAL A 123 5.99 -19.35 7.42
N ARG A 124 7.13 -19.65 6.79
CA ARG A 124 8.25 -18.72 6.58
C ARG A 124 7.86 -17.38 5.96
N GLN A 125 6.93 -17.39 5.00
CA GLN A 125 6.45 -16.16 4.34
C GLN A 125 5.85 -15.12 5.31
N GLN A 126 5.25 -15.56 6.43
CA GLN A 126 4.74 -14.63 7.45
C GLN A 126 5.86 -14.11 8.36
N LEU A 127 6.80 -14.99 8.73
CA LEU A 127 7.94 -14.69 9.60
C LEU A 127 8.92 -13.75 8.91
N ASP A 128 9.44 -14.13 7.73
CA ASP A 128 10.41 -13.35 6.94
C ASP A 128 9.84 -11.95 6.61
N SER A 129 8.57 -11.86 6.23
CA SER A 129 7.91 -10.57 5.95
C SER A 129 7.75 -9.70 7.22
N PHE A 130 7.47 -10.29 8.37
CA PHE A 130 7.38 -9.54 9.63
C PHE A 130 8.76 -9.09 10.13
N ASP A 131 9.79 -9.93 9.96
CA ASP A 131 11.16 -9.61 10.33
C ASP A 131 11.77 -8.52 9.43
N GLU A 132 11.52 -8.54 8.11
CA GLU A 132 11.84 -7.44 7.18
C GLU A 132 11.22 -6.11 7.65
N PHE A 133 9.94 -6.14 8.07
CA PHE A 133 9.24 -4.96 8.59
C PHE A 133 9.89 -4.41 9.87
N LEU A 134 10.29 -5.28 10.81
CA LEU A 134 10.93 -4.85 12.05
C LEU A 134 12.37 -4.36 11.84
N GLN A 135 13.13 -4.97 10.92
CA GLN A 135 14.57 -4.71 10.75
C GLN A 135 14.87 -3.52 9.82
N SER A 136 14.15 -3.38 8.69
CA SER A 136 14.37 -2.28 7.72
C SER A 136 13.15 -1.35 7.65
N THR A 137 11.97 -1.88 7.32
CA THR A 137 10.87 -1.03 6.85
C THR A 137 10.38 -0.06 7.92
N MET A 138 10.39 -0.44 9.20
CA MET A 138 9.99 0.45 10.29
C MET A 138 10.92 1.65 10.42
N HIS A 139 12.23 1.45 10.30
CA HIS A 139 13.21 2.53 10.36
C HIS A 139 13.06 3.47 9.14
N GLU A 140 12.98 2.90 7.93
CA GLU A 140 12.74 3.67 6.70
C GLU A 140 11.45 4.51 6.78
N LEU A 141 10.38 3.97 7.38
CA LEU A 141 9.13 4.70 7.58
C LEU A 141 9.28 5.89 8.54
N VAL A 142 10.07 5.74 9.60
CA VAL A 142 10.36 6.84 10.54
C VAL A 142 11.21 7.91 9.86
N SER A 143 12.31 7.54 9.21
CA SER A 143 13.18 8.48 8.48
C SER A 143 12.45 9.16 7.32
N SER A 144 11.56 8.46 6.61
CA SER A 144 10.77 9.02 5.50
C SER A 144 9.69 10.01 5.92
N ALA A 145 9.37 10.12 7.22
CA ALA A 145 8.43 11.11 7.72
C ALA A 145 8.97 12.55 7.59
N GLY A 146 10.30 12.69 7.53
CA GLY A 146 10.99 13.96 7.41
C GLY A 146 10.89 14.84 8.66
N GLU A 147 11.44 16.03 8.54
CA GLU A 147 11.61 16.95 9.67
C GLU A 147 10.36 17.79 9.92
N ILE A 148 10.02 17.99 11.19
CA ILE A 148 8.93 18.89 11.58
C ILE A 148 9.54 20.28 11.81
N LYS A 149 9.65 21.08 10.74
CA LYS A 149 9.92 22.53 10.84
C LYS A 149 8.62 23.29 11.11
N ILE A 150 8.61 24.09 12.17
CA ILE A 150 7.59 25.11 12.47
C ILE A 150 8.29 26.44 12.69
N THR A 151 7.82 27.46 11.98
CA THR A 151 8.19 28.85 12.23
C THR A 151 6.90 29.63 12.50
N PRO A 152 6.79 30.34 13.64
CA PRO A 152 5.60 31.09 13.97
C PRO A 152 5.40 32.26 12.99
N GLU A 153 4.14 32.59 12.74
CA GLU A 153 3.76 33.81 12.03
C GLU A 153 3.85 34.99 13.00
N LEU A 154 4.59 36.03 12.61
CA LEU A 154 4.80 37.20 13.45
C LEU A 154 3.52 38.05 13.53
N GLN A 155 2.94 38.13 14.72
CA GLN A 155 1.93 39.15 15.00
C GLN A 155 2.63 40.50 15.17
N TYR A 156 2.48 41.40 14.19
CA TYR A 156 3.15 42.70 14.20
C TYR A 156 2.58 43.60 15.30
N MET A 157 3.23 43.61 16.47
CA MET A 157 2.96 44.56 17.54
C MET A 157 3.96 45.72 17.46
N PRO A 158 3.51 46.96 17.17
CA PRO A 158 4.42 48.10 17.05
C PRO A 158 5.17 48.36 18.36
N GLY A 159 6.50 48.31 18.32
CA GLY A 159 7.37 48.66 19.45
C GLY A 159 7.96 47.49 20.25
N GLN A 160 7.78 46.24 19.81
CA GLN A 160 8.59 45.11 20.30
C GLN A 160 9.59 44.67 19.23
N ASP A 161 10.86 44.49 19.63
CA ASP A 161 11.81 43.68 18.89
C ASP A 161 11.29 42.24 18.89
N THR A 162 10.90 41.75 17.71
CA THR A 162 10.28 40.43 17.56
C THR A 162 11.32 39.45 17.05
N VAL A 163 11.72 38.51 17.92
CA VAL A 163 12.65 37.44 17.56
C VAL A 163 11.88 36.27 16.94
N ARG A 164 12.29 35.82 15.75
CA ARG A 164 11.60 34.76 15.01
C ARG A 164 12.20 33.39 15.33
N ARG A 165 11.62 32.69 16.31
CA ARG A 165 12.09 31.36 16.75
C ARG A 165 11.55 30.23 15.88
N THR A 166 12.42 29.60 15.08
CA THR A 166 12.09 28.39 14.30
C THR A 166 12.49 27.14 15.07
N PHE A 167 11.57 26.16 15.12
CA PHE A 167 11.79 24.87 15.77
C PHE A 167 11.80 23.76 14.73
N GLN A 168 12.77 22.85 14.86
CA GLN A 168 12.97 21.70 13.98
C GLN A 168 13.09 20.44 14.83
N ILE A 169 12.23 19.45 14.58
CA ILE A 169 12.27 18.13 15.23
C ILE A 169 12.61 17.07 14.18
N ASN A 170 13.59 16.22 14.47
CA ASN A 170 13.97 15.09 13.64
C ASN A 170 13.87 13.77 14.44
N PHE A 171 13.52 12.67 13.75
CA PHE A 171 13.41 11.33 14.31
C PHE A 171 14.54 10.47 13.74
N GLY A 172 15.43 10.00 14.61
CA GLY A 172 16.64 9.28 14.26
C GLY A 172 16.48 7.77 14.29
N GLN A 173 17.44 7.09 14.93
CA GLN A 173 17.45 5.63 15.02
C GLN A 173 16.26 5.11 15.81
N VAL A 174 15.72 3.96 15.36
CA VAL A 174 14.63 3.24 16.03
C VAL A 174 15.22 2.03 16.75
N TYR A 175 14.75 1.76 17.97
CA TYR A 175 15.14 0.61 18.77
C TYR A 175 13.91 -0.16 19.25
N LEU A 176 13.97 -1.48 19.14
CA LEU A 176 12.94 -2.39 19.63
C LEU A 176 13.58 -3.30 20.69
N ALA A 177 13.00 -3.36 21.89
CA ALA A 177 13.50 -4.26 22.93
C ALA A 177 12.98 -5.70 22.73
N LYS A 178 13.24 -6.59 23.68
CA LYS A 178 12.49 -7.85 23.78
C LYS A 178 11.13 -7.63 24.45
N PRO A 179 10.12 -8.48 24.20
CA PRO A 179 8.82 -8.41 24.84
C PRO A 179 8.88 -8.35 26.37
N THR A 180 8.23 -7.35 26.95
CA THR A 180 8.20 -7.10 28.40
C THR A 180 6.79 -6.77 28.87
N ALA A 181 6.47 -7.15 30.10
CA ALA A 181 5.25 -6.78 30.78
C ALA A 181 5.56 -5.72 31.84
N ARG A 182 4.62 -4.78 32.05
CA ARG A 182 4.65 -3.91 33.22
C ARG A 182 3.70 -4.46 34.27
N GLU A 183 4.23 -4.86 35.41
CA GLU A 183 3.45 -5.40 36.52
C GLU A 183 2.74 -4.31 37.32
N LYS A 184 1.83 -4.72 38.21
CA LYS A 184 1.03 -3.80 39.04
C LYS A 184 1.86 -2.95 40.01
N ASP A 185 3.03 -3.46 40.41
CA ASP A 185 4.02 -2.74 41.23
C ASP A 185 4.85 -1.73 40.40
N GLY A 186 4.66 -1.69 39.08
CA GLY A 186 5.37 -0.84 38.14
C GLY A 186 6.68 -1.43 37.61
N SER A 187 7.09 -2.61 38.07
CA SER A 187 8.29 -3.31 37.58
C SER A 187 8.13 -3.79 36.13
N LEU A 188 9.25 -4.01 35.44
CA LEU A 188 9.29 -4.53 34.08
C LEU A 188 9.85 -5.96 34.09
N THR A 189 9.01 -6.92 33.72
CA THR A 189 9.34 -8.35 33.62
C THR A 189 9.46 -8.77 32.16
N SER A 190 10.20 -9.83 31.85
CA SER A 190 10.20 -10.42 30.49
C SER A 190 8.88 -11.14 30.26
N MET A 191 8.17 -10.83 29.18
CA MET A 191 6.88 -11.47 28.89
C MET A 191 7.09 -12.76 28.09
N PHE A 192 6.41 -13.84 28.49
CA PHE A 192 6.35 -15.09 27.72
C PHE A 192 5.00 -15.26 27.00
N PRO A 193 4.94 -15.90 25.81
CA PRO A 193 3.67 -16.01 25.07
C PRO A 193 2.60 -16.87 25.75
N HIS A 194 2.99 -17.97 26.40
CA HIS A 194 2.12 -18.79 27.26
C HIS A 194 1.43 -17.94 28.33
N GLU A 195 2.21 -17.14 29.06
CA GLU A 195 1.72 -16.22 30.08
C GLU A 195 0.79 -15.15 29.50
N ALA A 196 1.15 -14.57 28.35
CA ALA A 196 0.33 -13.56 27.68
C ALA A 196 -1.06 -14.11 27.27
N ARG A 197 -1.13 -15.40 26.89
CA ARG A 197 -2.39 -16.11 26.63
C ARG A 197 -3.22 -16.26 27.91
N LEU A 198 -2.65 -16.83 28.97
CA LEU A 198 -3.38 -17.08 30.23
C LEU A 198 -3.85 -15.80 30.94
N ARG A 199 -3.02 -14.75 30.96
CA ARG A 199 -3.33 -13.48 31.64
C ARG A 199 -4.20 -12.51 30.83
N ASN A 200 -4.66 -12.91 29.63
CA ASN A 200 -5.35 -12.05 28.66
C ASN A 200 -4.56 -10.78 28.29
N LEU A 201 -3.23 -10.87 28.25
CA LEU A 201 -2.34 -9.75 27.89
C LEU A 201 -2.10 -9.69 26.38
N THR A 202 -1.40 -8.65 25.93
CA THR A 202 -0.95 -8.51 24.54
C THR A 202 0.55 -8.74 24.50
N TYR A 203 1.01 -9.70 23.69
CA TYR A 203 2.43 -9.99 23.52
C TYR A 203 3.08 -8.92 22.65
N ASN A 204 3.71 -7.94 23.29
CA ASN A 204 4.28 -6.76 22.64
C ASN A 204 5.65 -6.39 23.24
N SER A 205 6.37 -5.55 22.49
CA SER A 205 7.68 -5.02 22.87
C SER A 205 7.66 -3.49 22.84
N PRO A 206 8.39 -2.81 23.75
CA PRO A 206 8.49 -1.36 23.73
C PRO A 206 9.40 -0.88 22.60
N LEU A 207 8.90 0.12 21.88
CA LEU A 207 9.54 0.82 20.77
C LEU A 207 10.09 2.16 21.27
N TYR A 208 11.34 2.45 20.95
CA TYR A 208 12.03 3.68 21.27
C TYR A 208 12.61 4.33 20.02
N CYS A 209 12.84 5.65 20.06
CA CYS A 209 13.47 6.40 18.98
C CYS A 209 14.32 7.53 19.54
N ASP A 210 15.46 7.82 18.92
CA ASP A 210 16.22 9.02 19.22
C ASP A 210 15.56 10.24 18.56
N ILE A 211 15.43 11.34 19.31
CA ILE A 211 14.76 12.54 18.83
C ILE A 211 15.62 13.76 19.11
N SER A 212 16.07 14.43 18.05
CA SER A 212 16.77 15.71 18.15
C SER A 212 15.80 16.87 17.92
N CYS A 213 15.94 17.89 18.77
CA CYS A 213 15.20 19.14 18.70
C CYS A 213 16.20 20.28 18.55
N LYS A 214 16.07 21.08 17.51
CA LYS A 214 16.88 22.27 17.26
C LYS A 214 16.00 23.52 17.28
N THR A 215 16.46 24.54 17.99
CA THR A 215 15.87 25.87 18.03
C THR A 215 16.82 26.84 17.33
N TYR A 216 16.27 27.61 16.40
CA TYR A 216 16.97 28.69 15.69
C TYR A 216 16.25 29.99 16.01
N GLU A 217 16.98 31.00 16.45
CA GLU A 217 16.44 32.35 16.63
C GLU A 217 17.02 33.24 15.52
N ALA A 218 16.17 34.08 14.92
CA ALA A 218 16.56 34.98 13.84
C ALA A 218 15.96 36.36 14.08
N ASP A 219 16.79 37.39 13.97
CA ASP A 219 16.37 38.78 14.10
C ASP A 219 15.68 39.27 12.82
N VAL A 220 14.53 39.92 13.00
CA VAL A 220 13.63 40.35 11.91
C VAL A 220 14.23 41.46 11.01
N GLY A 221 15.40 42.00 11.36
CA GLY A 221 16.12 42.99 10.57
C GLY A 221 16.84 42.46 9.32
N ASP A 222 17.18 41.17 9.27
CA ASP A 222 18.03 40.61 8.20
C ASP A 222 17.28 39.67 7.25
N ARG A 223 16.88 40.22 6.10
CA ARG A 223 16.21 39.50 5.02
C ARG A 223 17.05 38.40 4.36
N SER A 224 18.36 38.32 4.63
CA SER A 224 19.19 37.23 4.11
C SER A 224 19.02 35.91 4.89
N GLN A 225 18.38 35.95 6.07
CA GLN A 225 18.22 34.81 6.96
C GLN A 225 16.83 34.14 6.86
N GLU A 226 15.99 34.56 5.91
CA GLU A 226 14.56 34.18 5.82
C GLU A 226 14.31 32.65 5.65
N GLU A 227 15.25 31.90 5.07
CA GLU A 227 15.10 30.47 4.76
C GLU A 227 15.72 29.53 5.81
N GLY A 228 16.61 30.06 6.66
CA GLY A 228 17.34 29.30 7.69
C GLY A 228 18.46 28.40 7.17
N GLU A 229 18.89 28.57 5.92
CA GLU A 229 20.12 27.95 5.40
C GLU A 229 21.32 28.79 5.86
N GLY A 230 22.10 28.26 6.81
CA GLY A 230 23.32 28.91 7.34
C GLY A 230 23.20 29.53 8.74
N LEU A 231 22.07 29.37 9.43
CA LEU A 231 21.98 29.69 10.86
C LEU A 231 22.53 28.55 11.72
N GLU A 232 23.40 28.86 12.68
CA GLU A 232 23.75 27.93 13.76
C GLU A 232 22.54 27.76 14.68
N ALA A 233 22.34 26.55 15.21
CA ALA A 233 21.25 26.30 16.17
C ALA A 233 21.67 26.85 17.55
N GLU A 234 20.88 27.76 18.12
CA GLU A 234 21.16 28.31 19.45
C GLU A 234 20.98 27.27 20.55
N GLU A 235 20.01 26.36 20.37
CA GLU A 235 19.77 25.26 21.30
C GLU A 235 19.55 23.95 20.53
N GLU A 236 20.37 22.95 20.83
CA GLU A 236 20.22 21.57 20.36
C GLU A 236 20.02 20.64 21.55
N ARG A 237 18.90 19.91 21.55
CA ARG A 237 18.54 18.92 22.58
C ARG A 237 18.38 17.56 21.95
N GLU A 238 19.27 16.64 22.28
CA GLU A 238 19.14 15.22 21.96
C GLU A 238 18.36 14.49 23.06
N ASN A 239 17.34 13.75 22.66
CA ASN A 239 16.51 12.93 23.55
C ASN A 239 16.67 11.48 23.12
N PRO A 240 17.70 10.77 23.63
CA PRO A 240 17.97 9.40 23.20
C PRO A 240 16.94 8.43 23.75
N LYS A 241 16.51 7.46 22.93
CA LYS A 241 15.59 6.37 23.29
C LYS A 241 14.29 6.84 23.95
N GLU A 242 13.67 7.87 23.39
CA GLU A 242 12.34 8.33 23.79
C GLU A 242 11.26 7.30 23.43
N PHE A 243 10.25 7.11 24.29
CA PHE A 243 9.32 5.99 24.18
C PHE A 243 8.16 6.27 23.21
N LEU A 244 8.13 5.56 22.07
CA LEU A 244 7.12 5.74 21.03
C LEU A 244 5.84 4.91 21.25
N GLY A 245 5.91 3.78 21.94
CA GLY A 245 4.76 2.90 22.17
C GLY A 245 5.09 1.42 22.18
N TRP A 246 4.07 0.57 22.25
CA TRP A 246 4.23 -0.89 22.23
C TRP A 246 3.85 -1.46 20.85
N VAL A 247 4.71 -2.31 20.31
CA VAL A 247 4.50 -3.01 19.03
C VAL A 247 4.24 -4.51 19.31
N PRO A 248 3.09 -5.07 18.90
CA PRO A 248 2.83 -6.51 19.01
C PRO A 248 3.85 -7.34 18.22
N ILE A 249 4.36 -8.41 18.83
CA ILE A 249 5.40 -9.27 18.25
C ILE A 249 4.78 -10.60 17.79
N MET A 250 5.18 -11.05 16.60
CA MET A 250 4.76 -12.34 16.05
C MET A 250 5.53 -13.48 16.73
N LEU A 251 4.87 -14.59 17.06
CA LEU A 251 5.56 -15.74 17.67
C LEU A 251 6.52 -16.39 16.67
N ARG A 252 7.68 -16.81 17.20
CA ARG A 252 8.86 -17.37 16.49
C ARG A 252 9.53 -16.43 15.46
N SER A 253 9.20 -15.14 15.43
CA SER A 253 9.97 -14.15 14.66
C SER A 253 11.29 -13.78 15.36
N SER A 254 12.20 -13.09 14.66
CA SER A 254 13.54 -12.72 15.16
C SER A 254 13.58 -11.98 16.51
N PHE A 255 12.52 -11.22 16.84
CA PHE A 255 12.39 -10.49 18.11
C PHE A 255 11.57 -11.24 19.19
N CYS A 256 11.06 -12.43 18.89
CA CYS A 256 10.33 -13.27 19.85
C CYS A 256 11.28 -13.96 20.85
N VAL A 257 10.82 -14.16 22.09
CA VAL A 257 11.60 -14.87 23.15
C VAL A 257 11.81 -16.36 22.82
N LEU A 258 10.97 -16.93 21.94
CA LEU A 258 10.99 -18.35 21.55
C LEU A 258 11.94 -18.65 20.38
N VAL A 259 12.53 -17.64 19.73
CA VAL A 259 13.44 -17.87 18.60
C VAL A 259 14.73 -18.56 19.07
N ASN A 260 15.25 -19.48 18.26
CA ASN A 260 16.47 -20.26 18.52
C ASN A 260 16.48 -21.02 19.87
N ARG A 261 15.31 -21.35 20.41
CA ARG A 261 15.16 -22.25 21.57
C ARG A 261 15.12 -23.70 21.13
N THR A 262 15.76 -24.55 21.91
CA THR A 262 15.70 -26.01 21.75
C THR A 262 14.32 -26.55 22.14
N ASP A 263 13.96 -27.71 21.60
CA ASP A 263 12.70 -28.41 21.93
C ASP A 263 12.51 -28.63 23.44
N LYS A 264 13.62 -28.84 24.17
CA LYS A 264 13.62 -28.97 25.63
C LYS A 264 13.26 -27.64 26.31
N GLU A 265 13.91 -26.54 25.94
CA GLU A 265 13.60 -25.21 26.49
C GLU A 265 12.16 -24.79 26.17
N LEU A 266 11.65 -25.08 24.95
CA LEU A 266 10.26 -24.81 24.59
C LEU A 266 9.29 -25.57 25.51
N THR A 267 9.58 -26.85 25.78
CA THR A 267 8.78 -27.68 26.70
C THR A 267 8.84 -27.14 28.14
N GLU A 268 10.02 -26.72 28.62
CA GLU A 268 10.20 -26.10 29.94
C GLU A 268 9.45 -24.76 30.08
N LEU A 269 9.27 -24.03 28.97
CA LEU A 269 8.50 -22.79 28.90
C LEU A 269 6.98 -22.99 28.71
N GLY A 270 6.51 -24.25 28.64
CA GLY A 270 5.09 -24.56 28.41
C GLY A 270 4.60 -24.28 26.99
N GLU A 271 5.51 -24.32 26.00
CA GLU A 271 5.24 -24.12 24.59
C GLU A 271 5.33 -25.44 23.79
N CYS A 272 4.59 -25.52 22.69
CA CYS A 272 4.59 -26.72 21.84
C CYS A 272 5.71 -26.68 20.80
N ILE A 273 6.50 -27.76 20.72
CA ILE A 273 7.59 -27.92 19.74
C ILE A 273 7.09 -27.83 18.30
N TYR A 274 5.89 -28.36 18.01
CA TYR A 274 5.30 -28.39 16.67
C TYR A 274 4.66 -27.06 16.23
N ASP A 275 4.37 -26.13 17.15
CA ASP A 275 3.66 -24.89 16.82
C ASP A 275 4.54 -23.95 15.98
N GLN A 276 4.22 -23.75 14.70
CA GLN A 276 5.09 -23.05 13.75
C GLN A 276 5.23 -21.54 13.99
N GLY A 277 4.46 -20.94 14.91
CA GLY A 277 4.40 -19.48 15.08
C GLY A 277 3.68 -18.81 13.91
N GLY A 278 4.08 -17.58 13.56
CA GLY A 278 3.46 -16.83 12.45
C GLY A 278 2.15 -16.11 12.80
N TYR A 279 1.82 -16.00 14.08
CA TYR A 279 0.62 -15.33 14.61
C TYR A 279 0.97 -14.41 15.80
N PHE A 280 0.03 -13.57 16.22
CA PHE A 280 0.15 -12.63 17.33
C PHE A 280 -0.75 -13.05 18.50
N VAL A 281 -0.39 -12.70 19.75
CA VAL A 281 -1.28 -12.83 20.91
C VAL A 281 -1.75 -11.44 21.35
N ILE A 282 -3.04 -11.16 21.17
CA ILE A 282 -3.65 -9.86 21.47
C ILE A 282 -4.82 -10.07 22.43
N ASN A 283 -4.71 -9.49 23.64
CA ASN A 283 -5.65 -9.70 24.75
C ASN A 283 -5.94 -11.19 25.00
N GLY A 284 -4.91 -12.03 25.11
CA GLY A 284 -5.01 -13.49 25.24
C GLY A 284 -5.36 -14.24 23.96
N SER A 285 -6.08 -13.60 23.02
CA SER A 285 -6.53 -14.24 21.78
C SER A 285 -5.43 -14.32 20.71
N GLU A 286 -5.33 -15.48 20.05
CA GLU A 286 -4.40 -15.70 18.94
C GLU A 286 -4.97 -15.12 17.64
N LYS A 287 -4.18 -14.27 16.96
CA LYS A 287 -4.56 -13.52 15.75
C LYS A 287 -3.61 -13.79 14.60
N VAL A 288 -4.15 -14.16 13.45
CA VAL A 288 -3.40 -14.39 12.20
C VAL A 288 -3.73 -13.33 11.16
N LEU A 289 -2.72 -12.87 10.42
CA LEU A 289 -2.88 -11.96 9.28
C LEU A 289 -3.01 -12.75 7.99
N ILE A 290 -4.10 -12.51 7.27
CA ILE A 290 -4.36 -13.14 5.97
C ILE A 290 -3.69 -12.32 4.88
N ALA A 291 -2.94 -13.00 4.00
CA ALA A 291 -2.29 -12.35 2.87
C ALA A 291 -3.34 -11.73 1.94
N ASN A 292 -3.23 -10.45 1.58
CA ASN A 292 -4.21 -9.81 0.69
C ASN A 292 -3.67 -9.67 -0.72
N GLU A 293 -4.39 -10.21 -1.70
CA GLU A 293 -4.09 -10.05 -3.11
C GLU A 293 -4.36 -8.61 -3.59
N ARG A 294 -3.49 -8.09 -4.46
CA ARG A 294 -3.74 -6.87 -5.24
C ARG A 294 -3.05 -6.96 -6.61
N MET A 295 -3.51 -6.15 -7.57
CA MET A 295 -2.77 -5.93 -8.82
C MET A 295 -1.40 -5.29 -8.53
N SER A 296 -0.39 -5.64 -9.33
CA SER A 296 0.96 -5.10 -9.21
C SER A 296 0.98 -3.61 -9.57
N THR A 297 1.81 -2.87 -8.84
CA THR A 297 2.10 -1.46 -9.10
C THR A 297 3.13 -1.31 -10.22
N ASN A 298 3.28 -0.09 -10.75
CA ASN A 298 4.22 0.29 -11.82
C ASN A 298 4.01 -0.45 -13.17
N HIS A 299 2.84 -1.06 -13.35
CA HIS A 299 2.42 -1.69 -14.61
C HIS A 299 1.25 -0.92 -15.24
N VAL A 300 1.25 -0.81 -16.56
CA VAL A 300 0.19 -0.16 -17.35
C VAL A 300 -0.79 -1.23 -17.83
N TYR A 301 -2.04 -1.14 -17.42
CA TYR A 301 -3.11 -2.07 -17.79
C TYR A 301 -4.08 -1.38 -18.74
N CYS A 302 -4.47 -2.02 -19.85
CA CYS A 302 -5.47 -1.54 -20.79
C CYS A 302 -6.68 -2.48 -20.80
N PHE A 303 -7.86 -1.93 -20.47
CA PHE A 303 -9.11 -2.69 -20.41
C PHE A 303 -10.16 -2.07 -21.34
N LYS A 304 -10.92 -2.91 -22.03
CA LYS A 304 -12.13 -2.52 -22.76
C LYS A 304 -13.26 -2.29 -21.75
N LYS A 305 -14.05 -1.24 -21.95
CA LYS A 305 -15.20 -0.94 -21.08
C LYS A 305 -16.49 -1.45 -21.74
N ARG A 306 -17.23 -2.29 -21.01
CA ARG A 306 -18.58 -2.70 -21.40
C ARG A 306 -19.49 -1.46 -21.48
N GLN A 307 -20.28 -1.36 -22.53
CA GLN A 307 -21.28 -0.30 -22.70
C GLN A 307 -22.44 -0.53 -21.71
N PRO A 308 -23.10 0.52 -21.17
CA PRO A 308 -23.15 1.92 -21.62
C PRO A 308 -22.13 2.88 -20.95
N SER A 309 -20.89 2.44 -20.69
CA SER A 309 -19.83 3.33 -20.19
C SER A 309 -19.50 4.49 -21.14
N LYS A 310 -19.26 5.68 -20.57
CA LYS A 310 -18.81 6.89 -21.30
C LYS A 310 -17.49 6.70 -22.06
N PHE A 311 -16.73 5.65 -21.73
CA PHE A 311 -15.44 5.31 -22.30
C PHE A 311 -15.53 4.01 -23.09
N THR A 312 -14.76 3.89 -24.18
CA THR A 312 -14.57 2.61 -24.90
C THR A 312 -13.42 1.81 -24.30
N TRP A 313 -12.33 2.51 -23.97
CA TRP A 313 -11.11 1.94 -23.41
C TRP A 313 -10.62 2.76 -22.23
N THR A 314 -9.96 2.10 -21.28
CA THR A 314 -9.25 2.76 -20.19
C THR A 314 -7.89 2.10 -19.99
N SER A 315 -6.85 2.92 -20.01
CA SER A 315 -5.51 2.55 -19.54
C SER A 315 -5.34 3.06 -18.11
N GLU A 316 -4.88 2.21 -17.19
CA GLU A 316 -4.67 2.55 -15.79
C GLU A 316 -3.27 2.16 -15.32
N ILE A 317 -2.69 2.98 -14.43
CA ILE A 317 -1.46 2.65 -13.71
C ILE A 317 -1.55 3.12 -12.27
N ARG A 318 -1.06 2.28 -11.36
CA ARG A 318 -0.81 2.60 -9.95
C ARG A 318 0.69 2.71 -9.73
N SER A 319 1.18 3.93 -9.71
CA SER A 319 2.58 4.28 -9.48
C SER A 319 2.93 4.18 -8.00
N PHE A 320 3.97 3.44 -7.65
CA PHE A 320 4.52 3.34 -6.31
C PHE A 320 6.04 3.54 -6.37
N VAL A 321 6.59 4.26 -5.40
CA VAL A 321 8.04 4.44 -5.28
C VAL A 321 8.51 3.59 -4.13
N ASP A 322 9.43 2.67 -4.43
CA ASP A 322 10.00 1.76 -3.46
C ASP A 322 10.73 2.55 -2.36
N ASN A 323 10.67 2.02 -1.13
CA ASN A 323 11.18 2.64 0.10
C ASN A 323 10.65 4.06 0.39
N SER A 324 9.57 4.49 -0.28
CA SER A 324 8.89 5.75 0.03
C SER A 324 7.76 5.57 1.04
N GLY A 325 7.65 6.50 1.98
CA GLY A 325 6.49 6.65 2.86
C GLY A 325 5.21 7.13 2.15
N ARG A 326 5.13 7.10 0.82
CA ARG A 326 3.99 7.63 0.04
C ARG A 326 2.99 6.54 -0.33
N PRO A 327 1.67 6.84 -0.37
CA PRO A 327 0.68 5.93 -0.93
C PRO A 327 0.87 5.80 -2.46
N PRO A 328 0.46 4.68 -3.08
CA PRO A 328 0.46 4.56 -4.54
C PRO A 328 -0.40 5.63 -5.20
N SER A 329 0.20 6.37 -6.13
CA SER A 329 -0.48 7.39 -6.95
C SER A 329 -1.13 6.74 -8.17
N SER A 330 -2.42 6.98 -8.38
CA SER A 330 -3.20 6.36 -9.45
C SER A 330 -3.52 7.38 -10.55
N MET A 331 -3.38 6.98 -11.81
CA MET A 331 -3.82 7.77 -12.96
C MET A 331 -4.48 6.89 -14.02
N PHE A 332 -5.39 7.49 -14.78
CA PHE A 332 -6.13 6.83 -15.85
C PHE A 332 -6.01 7.63 -17.14
N LEU A 333 -5.88 6.95 -18.28
CA LEU A 333 -6.14 7.50 -19.60
C LEU A 333 -7.44 6.89 -20.12
N GLN A 334 -8.38 7.73 -20.52
CA GLN A 334 -9.74 7.32 -20.86
C GLN A 334 -10.05 7.78 -22.29
N MET A 335 -10.34 6.82 -23.17
CA MET A 335 -10.79 7.10 -24.54
C MET A 335 -12.31 7.22 -24.54
N TYR A 336 -12.82 8.40 -24.88
CA TYR A 336 -14.26 8.64 -24.90
C TYR A 336 -14.95 7.89 -26.05
N ALA A 337 -16.10 7.29 -25.74
CA ALA A 337 -16.99 6.74 -26.75
C ALA A 337 -17.49 7.83 -27.70
N LYS A 338 -17.81 7.45 -28.95
CA LYS A 338 -18.60 8.31 -29.85
C LYS A 338 -19.96 8.53 -29.19
N GLY A 339 -20.25 9.78 -28.81
CA GLY A 339 -21.51 10.12 -28.19
C GLY A 339 -22.70 9.85 -29.11
N THR A 340 -23.84 9.53 -28.53
CA THR A 340 -25.13 9.73 -29.18
C THR A 340 -25.34 11.22 -29.47
N GLN A 341 -26.28 11.57 -30.37
CA GLN A 341 -26.41 12.88 -31.03
C GLN A 341 -26.64 14.12 -30.12
N HIS A 342 -26.55 13.99 -28.80
CA HIS A 342 -26.69 15.09 -27.84
C HIS A 342 -25.44 15.34 -26.98
N SER A 343 -24.36 14.57 -27.15
CA SER A 343 -23.08 14.86 -26.51
C SER A 343 -22.27 15.88 -27.34
N LYS A 344 -21.87 17.01 -26.73
CA LYS A 344 -20.96 18.02 -27.34
C LYS A 344 -19.50 17.56 -27.44
N VAL A 345 -19.21 16.29 -27.26
CA VAL A 345 -17.87 15.70 -27.24
C VAL A 345 -17.79 14.73 -28.42
N ASN A 346 -16.93 15.04 -29.40
CA ASN A 346 -16.66 14.10 -30.50
C ASN A 346 -16.03 12.82 -29.92
N GLY A 347 -16.29 11.66 -30.53
CA GLY A 347 -15.71 10.42 -30.00
C GLY A 347 -14.23 10.27 -30.32
N GLY A 348 -13.51 9.52 -29.50
CA GLY A 348 -12.09 9.20 -29.72
C GLY A 348 -11.08 10.13 -29.04
N HIS A 349 -11.51 11.23 -28.41
CA HIS A 349 -10.61 12.01 -27.56
C HIS A 349 -10.08 11.18 -26.39
N ILE A 350 -8.79 11.34 -26.07
CA ILE A 350 -8.12 10.72 -24.92
C ILE A 350 -7.89 11.79 -23.86
N ARG A 351 -8.47 11.60 -22.67
CA ARG A 351 -8.22 12.45 -21.50
C ARG A 351 -7.54 11.67 -20.38
N ALA A 352 -6.75 12.39 -19.59
CA ALA A 352 -6.03 11.91 -18.44
C ALA A 352 -6.73 12.34 -17.14
N GLN A 353 -7.08 11.37 -16.30
CA GLN A 353 -7.46 11.60 -14.91
C GLN A 353 -6.19 11.62 -14.06
N LEU A 354 -5.76 12.82 -13.67
CA LEU A 354 -4.55 13.04 -12.88
C LEU A 354 -4.84 12.91 -11.36
N PRO A 355 -3.86 12.51 -10.54
CA PRO A 355 -3.98 12.51 -9.09
C PRO A 355 -4.41 13.88 -8.55
N TYR A 356 -5.31 13.91 -7.57
CA TYR A 356 -5.83 15.12 -6.89
C TYR A 356 -6.52 16.19 -7.77
N ILE A 357 -6.66 15.95 -9.08
CA ILE A 357 -7.41 16.79 -10.02
C ILE A 357 -8.84 16.25 -10.15
N ARG A 358 -9.84 17.14 -10.10
CA ARG A 358 -11.26 16.74 -10.03
C ARG A 358 -11.90 16.39 -11.37
N THR A 359 -11.31 16.81 -12.48
CA THR A 359 -11.89 16.68 -13.83
C THR A 359 -10.83 16.24 -14.83
N ASP A 360 -11.18 15.35 -15.75
CA ASP A 360 -10.26 14.81 -16.75
C ASP A 360 -9.67 15.91 -17.65
N VAL A 361 -8.37 15.83 -17.90
CA VAL A 361 -7.58 16.81 -18.66
C VAL A 361 -7.23 16.21 -20.02
N PRO A 362 -7.46 16.90 -21.17
CA PRO A 362 -7.01 16.43 -22.48
C PRO A 362 -5.53 16.05 -22.47
N VAL A 363 -5.18 14.85 -22.95
CA VAL A 363 -3.83 14.28 -22.72
C VAL A 363 -2.71 15.16 -23.30
N VAL A 364 -2.97 15.80 -24.45
CA VAL A 364 -2.04 16.74 -25.10
C VAL A 364 -1.72 17.95 -24.20
N LEU A 365 -2.67 18.42 -23.39
CA LEU A 365 -2.39 19.51 -22.43
C LEU A 365 -1.47 19.06 -21.28
N VAL A 366 -1.41 17.76 -20.96
CA VAL A 366 -0.45 17.22 -19.99
C VAL A 366 0.97 17.25 -20.58
N PHE A 367 1.14 16.85 -21.84
CA PHE A 367 2.41 17.01 -22.58
C PHE A 367 2.85 18.47 -22.65
N ARG A 368 1.95 19.39 -23.04
CA ARG A 368 2.22 20.83 -23.11
C ARG A 368 2.57 21.41 -21.74
N ALA A 369 1.94 20.97 -20.65
CA ALA A 369 2.26 21.39 -19.28
C ALA A 369 3.64 20.87 -18.79
N LEU A 370 4.07 19.70 -19.25
CA LEU A 370 5.40 19.12 -18.99
C LEU A 370 6.52 19.76 -19.84
N GLY A 371 6.18 20.64 -20.79
CA GLY A 371 7.14 21.44 -21.58
C GLY A 371 7.17 21.14 -23.07
N TYR A 372 6.42 20.15 -23.53
CA TYR A 372 6.41 19.72 -24.94
C TYR A 372 5.27 20.44 -25.67
N THR A 373 5.57 21.63 -26.23
CA THR A 373 4.59 22.48 -26.92
C THR A 373 4.43 22.17 -28.41
N ASN A 374 5.45 21.58 -29.04
CA ASN A 374 5.44 21.21 -30.45
C ASN A 374 4.69 19.88 -30.66
N ASP A 375 3.60 19.91 -31.42
CA ASP A 375 2.77 18.72 -31.66
C ASP A 375 3.51 17.60 -32.39
N LYS A 376 4.50 17.91 -33.24
CA LYS A 376 5.39 16.88 -33.82
C LYS A 376 6.15 16.13 -32.71
N ALA A 377 6.71 16.86 -31.75
CA ALA A 377 7.43 16.24 -30.64
C ALA A 377 6.50 15.42 -29.73
N ILE A 378 5.24 15.86 -29.52
CA ILE A 378 4.24 15.06 -28.81
C ILE A 378 3.95 13.75 -29.56
N LEU A 379 3.76 13.84 -30.88
CA LEU A 379 3.55 12.68 -31.75
C LEU A 379 4.76 11.73 -31.74
N GLU A 380 6.01 12.22 -31.81
CA GLU A 380 7.23 11.39 -31.75
C GLU A 380 7.32 10.51 -30.48
N HIS A 381 6.70 10.94 -29.36
CA HIS A 381 6.68 10.16 -28.12
C HIS A 381 5.52 9.15 -28.04
N ILE A 382 4.50 9.26 -28.91
CA ILE A 382 3.30 8.39 -28.92
C ILE A 382 3.33 7.43 -30.11
N VAL A 383 3.67 7.93 -31.29
CA VAL A 383 3.73 7.22 -32.56
C VAL A 383 5.15 7.39 -33.08
N TYR A 384 6.03 6.45 -32.73
CA TYR A 384 7.44 6.50 -33.12
C TYR A 384 7.68 6.24 -34.62
N ASP A 385 6.70 5.64 -35.30
CA ASP A 385 6.71 5.37 -36.73
C ASP A 385 5.62 6.18 -37.45
N PHE A 386 6.02 7.23 -38.16
CA PHE A 386 5.11 8.10 -38.93
C PHE A 386 4.59 7.49 -40.23
N SER A 387 4.91 6.23 -40.56
CA SER A 387 4.19 5.50 -41.60
C SER A 387 2.81 5.01 -41.13
N ASP A 388 2.57 4.93 -39.81
CA ASP A 388 1.34 4.42 -39.21
C ASP A 388 0.19 5.45 -39.24
N THR A 389 -0.45 5.58 -40.41
CA THR A 389 -1.59 6.49 -40.61
C THR A 389 -2.78 6.19 -39.69
N ASP A 390 -3.02 4.92 -39.37
CA ASP A 390 -4.17 4.51 -38.55
C ASP A 390 -4.03 5.03 -37.12
N MET A 391 -2.85 4.90 -36.52
CA MET A 391 -2.60 5.40 -35.16
C MET A 391 -2.60 6.93 -35.11
N MET A 392 -2.07 7.60 -36.12
CA MET A 392 -2.11 9.06 -36.23
C MET A 392 -3.55 9.58 -36.34
N GLU A 393 -4.37 9.04 -37.24
CA GLU A 393 -5.77 9.46 -37.41
C GLU A 393 -6.63 9.08 -36.19
N LYS A 394 -6.31 7.97 -35.49
CA LYS A 394 -6.95 7.62 -34.22
C LYS A 394 -6.62 8.59 -33.09
N PHE A 395 -5.42 9.16 -33.06
CA PHE A 395 -5.00 10.12 -32.04
C PHE A 395 -5.42 11.57 -32.36
N ARG A 396 -5.53 11.93 -33.64
CA ARG A 396 -5.85 13.26 -34.17
C ARG A 396 -6.96 14.04 -33.43
N PRO A 397 -8.11 13.46 -33.06
CA PRO A 397 -9.13 14.19 -32.29
C PRO A 397 -8.62 14.77 -30.97
N SER A 398 -7.62 14.14 -30.34
CA SER A 398 -7.01 14.61 -29.09
C SER A 398 -6.08 15.81 -29.29
N LEU A 399 -5.49 15.97 -30.48
CA LEU A 399 -4.72 17.15 -30.87
C LEU A 399 -5.66 18.33 -31.17
N GLU A 400 -6.71 18.08 -31.97
CA GLU A 400 -7.72 19.10 -32.33
C GLU A 400 -8.44 19.67 -31.09
N GLU A 401 -8.72 18.85 -30.06
CA GLU A 401 -9.28 19.32 -28.78
C GLU A 401 -8.34 20.30 -28.03
N ALA A 402 -7.02 20.14 -28.19
CA ALA A 402 -6.02 20.85 -27.40
C ALA A 402 -5.46 22.11 -28.08
N ASP A 403 -5.74 22.35 -29.36
CA ASP A 403 -5.19 23.46 -30.15
C ASP A 403 -5.34 24.82 -29.44
N VAL A 404 -6.47 25.05 -28.76
CA VAL A 404 -6.78 26.25 -27.98
C VAL A 404 -5.73 26.68 -26.94
N ILE A 405 -4.84 25.79 -26.47
CA ILE A 405 -3.83 26.10 -25.45
C ILE A 405 -2.46 25.55 -25.87
N GLN A 406 -1.67 26.38 -26.57
CA GLN A 406 -0.32 26.02 -27.05
C GLN A 406 0.79 26.30 -26.02
N ASN A 407 0.58 27.22 -25.08
CA ASN A 407 1.61 27.66 -24.12
C ASN A 407 1.65 26.81 -22.83
N GLN A 408 2.84 26.32 -22.44
CA GLN A 408 3.07 25.54 -21.21
C GLN A 408 2.47 26.18 -19.95
N VAL A 409 2.71 27.48 -19.72
CA VAL A 409 2.23 28.20 -18.53
C VAL A 409 0.69 28.27 -18.49
N VAL A 410 0.04 28.32 -19.66
CA VAL A 410 -1.42 28.32 -19.76
C VAL A 410 -1.98 26.92 -19.53
N ALA A 411 -1.31 25.87 -20.01
CA ALA A 411 -1.64 24.48 -19.69
C ALA A 411 -1.49 24.18 -18.18
N GLN A 412 -0.45 24.71 -17.53
CA GLN A 412 -0.26 24.60 -16.08
C GLN A 412 -1.37 25.32 -15.28
N ASP A 413 -1.77 26.54 -15.66
CA ASP A 413 -2.93 27.21 -15.05
C ASP A 413 -4.26 26.46 -15.32
N PHE A 414 -4.42 25.85 -16.50
CA PHE A 414 -5.59 25.04 -16.84
C PHE A 414 -5.73 23.78 -15.97
N ILE A 415 -4.62 23.11 -15.64
CA ILE A 415 -4.57 22.00 -14.69
C ILE A 415 -4.79 22.52 -13.26
N GLY A 416 -4.09 23.59 -12.85
CA GLY A 416 -4.19 24.14 -11.50
C GLY A 416 -5.60 24.62 -11.12
N LYS A 417 -6.35 25.18 -12.08
CA LYS A 417 -7.77 25.53 -11.94
C LYS A 417 -8.70 24.36 -11.63
N ARG A 418 -8.27 23.11 -11.89
CA ARG A 418 -9.02 21.86 -11.67
C ARG A 418 -8.55 21.09 -10.44
N GLY A 419 -7.62 21.67 -9.67
CA GLY A 419 -7.22 21.18 -8.36
C GLY A 419 -8.32 21.31 -7.31
N SER A 420 -8.00 20.93 -6.08
CA SER A 420 -8.97 20.92 -4.99
C SER A 420 -9.17 22.26 -4.26
N ALA A 421 -8.24 23.21 -4.43
CA ALA A 421 -8.30 24.51 -3.78
C ALA A 421 -9.06 25.55 -4.62
N VAL A 422 -9.91 26.35 -3.97
CA VAL A 422 -10.78 27.37 -4.59
C VAL A 422 -10.25 28.76 -4.24
N ASN A 423 -10.49 29.77 -5.09
CA ASN A 423 -10.05 31.17 -4.91
C ASN A 423 -8.53 31.41 -4.83
N VAL A 424 -7.72 30.45 -5.31
CA VAL A 424 -6.25 30.52 -5.38
C VAL A 424 -5.78 31.40 -6.54
N GLY A 425 -4.73 32.19 -6.34
CA GLY A 425 -4.14 33.10 -7.34
C GLY A 425 -3.51 32.39 -8.54
N ARG A 426 -3.32 33.10 -9.67
CA ARG A 426 -2.81 32.49 -10.91
C ARG A 426 -1.43 31.82 -10.73
N ASN A 427 -0.51 32.51 -10.07
CA ASN A 427 0.87 32.01 -9.87
C ASN A 427 0.89 30.79 -8.95
N GLU A 428 0.10 30.81 -7.88
CA GLU A 428 -0.07 29.69 -6.95
C GLU A 428 -0.67 28.45 -7.66
N ARG A 429 -1.66 28.62 -8.54
CA ARG A 429 -2.22 27.51 -9.36
C ARG A 429 -1.17 26.92 -10.30
N ILE A 430 -0.33 27.75 -10.92
CA ILE A 430 0.77 27.29 -11.78
C ILE A 430 1.80 26.51 -10.95
N ASN A 431 2.20 27.03 -9.79
CA ASN A 431 3.15 26.36 -8.89
C ASN A 431 2.58 25.05 -8.33
N TYR A 432 1.30 25.00 -7.99
CA TYR A 432 0.59 23.78 -7.61
C TYR A 432 0.60 22.74 -8.75
N ALA A 433 0.27 23.14 -9.98
CA ALA A 433 0.29 22.24 -11.13
C ALA A 433 1.70 21.71 -11.45
N LYS A 434 2.74 22.55 -11.34
CA LYS A 434 4.14 22.12 -11.44
C LYS A 434 4.49 21.10 -10.37
N GLY A 435 4.23 21.41 -9.09
CA GLY A 435 4.50 20.51 -7.97
C GLY A 435 3.75 19.17 -8.07
N LEU A 436 2.52 19.18 -8.60
CA LEU A 436 1.74 17.98 -8.88
C LEU A 436 2.40 17.11 -9.96
N LEU A 437 2.71 17.69 -11.12
CA LEU A 437 3.35 16.98 -12.24
C LEU A 437 4.75 16.46 -11.88
N GLN A 438 5.44 17.15 -10.98
CA GLN A 438 6.77 16.77 -10.50
C GLN A 438 6.71 15.68 -9.41
N ARG A 439 5.81 15.76 -8.42
CA ARG A 439 5.85 14.91 -7.21
C ARG A 439 4.77 13.81 -7.15
N GLU A 440 3.61 14.01 -7.77
CA GLU A 440 2.43 13.12 -7.65
C GLU A 440 2.10 12.39 -8.95
N PHE A 441 2.39 12.98 -10.11
CA PHE A 441 2.27 12.34 -11.42
C PHE A 441 3.47 11.41 -11.68
N LEU A 442 3.20 10.14 -12.04
CA LEU A 442 4.21 9.10 -12.34
C LEU A 442 5.44 9.11 -11.38
N PRO A 443 5.26 9.08 -10.04
CA PRO A 443 6.36 9.23 -9.10
C PRO A 443 7.43 8.12 -9.21
N HIS A 444 7.06 6.93 -9.68
CA HIS A 444 7.97 5.81 -9.93
C HIS A 444 9.00 6.07 -11.04
N VAL A 445 8.73 7.02 -11.94
CA VAL A 445 9.68 7.48 -12.97
C VAL A 445 10.62 8.56 -12.43
N GLY A 446 10.19 9.30 -11.40
CA GLY A 446 10.98 10.33 -10.72
C GLY A 446 10.15 11.36 -9.96
N ILE A 447 10.76 11.95 -8.94
CA ILE A 447 10.16 13.00 -8.08
C ILE A 447 10.93 14.34 -8.16
N GLY A 448 12.18 14.32 -8.66
CA GLY A 448 13.04 15.51 -8.77
C GLY A 448 12.76 16.37 -10.00
N ALA A 449 13.33 17.59 -10.02
CA ALA A 449 13.39 18.42 -11.23
C ALA A 449 14.28 17.76 -12.30
N GLY A 450 13.97 17.96 -13.58
CA GLY A 450 14.68 17.31 -14.69
C GLY A 450 14.19 15.89 -14.99
N THR A 451 13.14 15.40 -14.31
CA THR A 451 12.52 14.09 -14.57
C THR A 451 11.37 14.17 -15.58
N GLU A 452 10.97 15.37 -15.99
CA GLU A 452 9.81 15.65 -16.84
C GLU A 452 9.90 14.93 -18.19
N ALA A 453 11.08 14.93 -18.83
CA ALA A 453 11.31 14.24 -20.11
C ALA A 453 11.07 12.72 -20.01
N LYS A 454 11.53 12.08 -18.93
CA LYS A 454 11.30 10.64 -18.69
C LYS A 454 9.82 10.34 -18.47
N LYS A 455 9.11 11.22 -17.76
CA LYS A 455 7.65 11.10 -17.56
C LYS A 455 6.86 11.30 -18.85
N VAL A 456 7.31 12.20 -19.73
CA VAL A 456 6.73 12.41 -21.05
C VAL A 456 6.89 11.18 -21.93
N PHE A 457 8.07 10.56 -21.95
CA PHE A 457 8.28 9.28 -22.65
C PHE A 457 7.36 8.18 -22.12
N PHE A 458 7.24 8.04 -20.79
CA PHE A 458 6.34 7.04 -20.19
C PHE A 458 4.85 7.33 -20.48
N LEU A 459 4.42 8.59 -20.44
CA LEU A 459 3.07 9.00 -20.85
C LEU A 459 2.81 8.67 -22.32
N GLY A 460 3.81 8.90 -23.19
CA GLY A 460 3.81 8.51 -24.59
C GLY A 460 3.55 7.01 -24.77
N TYR A 461 4.33 6.17 -24.09
CA TYR A 461 4.12 4.71 -24.03
C TYR A 461 2.72 4.31 -23.54
N MET A 462 2.19 4.97 -22.50
CA MET A 462 0.83 4.70 -22.02
C MET A 462 -0.25 4.99 -23.07
N VAL A 463 -0.11 6.10 -23.81
CA VAL A 463 -1.04 6.45 -24.91
C VAL A 463 -0.84 5.48 -26.09
N HIS A 464 0.40 5.13 -26.42
CA HIS A 464 0.72 4.15 -27.47
C HIS A 464 0.05 2.80 -27.19
N LYS A 465 0.21 2.24 -25.97
CA LYS A 465 -0.43 0.98 -25.58
C LYS A 465 -1.95 1.06 -25.68
N LEU A 466 -2.56 2.16 -25.21
CA LEU A 466 -4.00 2.40 -25.32
C LEU A 466 -4.47 2.44 -26.78
N LEU A 467 -3.69 3.07 -27.68
CA LEU A 467 -3.99 3.12 -29.11
C LEU A 467 -3.86 1.74 -29.76
N MET A 468 -2.80 0.98 -29.47
CA MET A 468 -2.59 -0.40 -29.95
C MET A 468 -3.77 -1.32 -29.59
N CYS A 469 -4.23 -1.31 -28.32
CA CYS A 469 -5.43 -2.02 -27.90
C CYS A 469 -6.68 -1.53 -28.64
N SER A 470 -6.83 -0.20 -28.79
CA SER A 470 -7.99 0.39 -29.49
C SER A 470 -8.08 0.07 -30.99
N LEU A 471 -6.96 -0.35 -31.59
CA LEU A 471 -6.85 -0.77 -33.00
C LEU A 471 -6.89 -2.30 -33.15
N GLY A 472 -6.94 -3.06 -32.05
CA GLY A 472 -6.92 -4.53 -32.07
C GLY A 472 -5.55 -5.13 -32.39
N ARG A 473 -4.47 -4.34 -32.32
CA ARG A 473 -3.08 -4.82 -32.53
C ARG A 473 -2.46 -5.41 -31.26
N LEU A 474 -3.08 -5.15 -30.11
CA LEU A 474 -2.76 -5.76 -28.82
C LEU A 474 -4.08 -6.14 -28.16
N GLU A 475 -4.13 -7.28 -27.49
CA GLU A 475 -5.30 -7.70 -26.72
C GLU A 475 -5.52 -6.82 -25.48
N GLU A 476 -6.66 -6.98 -24.81
CA GLU A 476 -6.85 -6.35 -23.50
C GLU A 476 -6.10 -7.10 -22.40
N ASP A 477 -5.65 -6.39 -21.37
CA ASP A 477 -4.95 -7.05 -20.25
C ASP A 477 -5.92 -7.92 -19.45
N ASP A 478 -5.56 -9.18 -19.24
CA ASP A 478 -6.25 -10.02 -18.26
C ASP A 478 -6.06 -9.47 -16.83
N ARG A 479 -7.18 -9.44 -16.09
CA ARG A 479 -7.28 -9.00 -14.70
C ARG A 479 -6.88 -10.09 -13.72
N ASP A 480 -7.03 -11.35 -14.12
CA ASP A 480 -6.89 -12.49 -13.22
C ASP A 480 -5.54 -13.21 -13.29
N HIS A 481 -4.77 -12.96 -14.35
CA HIS A 481 -3.37 -13.36 -14.52
C HIS A 481 -2.49 -13.08 -13.28
N TYR A 482 -2.22 -14.13 -12.49
CA TYR A 482 -1.50 -14.04 -11.20
C TYR A 482 -0.12 -13.40 -11.29
N GLY A 483 0.62 -13.52 -12.40
CA GLY A 483 1.92 -12.84 -12.56
C GLY A 483 1.85 -11.30 -12.50
N LYS A 484 0.66 -10.73 -12.80
CA LYS A 484 0.36 -9.30 -12.68
C LYS A 484 -0.24 -8.93 -11.30
N LYS A 485 -0.25 -9.87 -10.35
CA LYS A 485 -0.74 -9.68 -8.98
C LYS A 485 0.40 -9.77 -7.97
N ARG A 486 0.17 -9.28 -6.75
CA ARG A 486 1.10 -9.29 -5.61
C ARG A 486 0.32 -9.57 -4.33
N LEU A 487 0.97 -10.17 -3.34
CA LEU A 487 0.40 -10.48 -2.03
C LEU A 487 0.95 -9.50 -0.98
N ASP A 488 0.08 -8.71 -0.36
CA ASP A 488 0.42 -7.96 0.85
C ASP A 488 0.41 -8.92 2.05
N LEU A 489 1.60 -9.35 2.49
CA LEU A 489 1.85 -10.18 3.66
C LEU A 489 1.88 -9.34 4.97
N ALA A 490 2.11 -9.99 6.12
CA ALA A 490 2.12 -9.36 7.44
C ALA A 490 2.96 -8.07 7.51
N GLY A 491 4.19 -8.08 6.97
CA GLY A 491 5.08 -6.93 6.97
C GLY A 491 4.52 -5.75 6.19
N ALA A 492 4.10 -5.97 4.94
CA ALA A 492 3.52 -4.92 4.08
C ALA A 492 2.22 -4.32 4.68
N LEU A 493 1.38 -5.15 5.29
CA LEU A 493 0.14 -4.73 5.95
C LEU A 493 0.43 -3.89 7.20
N LEU A 494 1.40 -4.30 8.03
CA LEU A 494 1.81 -3.57 9.24
C LEU A 494 2.59 -2.29 8.90
N ALA A 495 3.45 -2.30 7.90
CA ALA A 495 4.12 -1.11 7.36
C ALA A 495 3.10 -0.04 6.93
N GLY A 496 2.06 -0.46 6.20
CA GLY A 496 0.96 0.42 5.80
C GLY A 496 0.20 1.04 6.98
N LEU A 497 -0.06 0.26 8.03
CA LEU A 497 -0.74 0.71 9.25
C LEU A 497 0.15 1.61 10.12
N PHE A 498 1.38 1.17 10.42
CA PHE A 498 2.35 1.90 11.22
C PHE A 498 2.62 3.30 10.64
N ARG A 499 2.80 3.40 9.31
CA ARG A 499 2.91 4.68 8.59
C ARG A 499 1.75 5.64 8.88
N GLN A 500 0.51 5.13 8.89
CA GLN A 500 -0.67 5.96 9.18
C GLN A 500 -0.71 6.42 10.65
N LEU A 501 -0.34 5.54 11.59
CA LEU A 501 -0.29 5.85 13.01
C LEU A 501 0.86 6.83 13.35
N PHE A 502 2.04 6.61 12.77
CA PHE A 502 3.19 7.50 12.93
C PHE A 502 2.92 8.88 12.33
N ARG A 503 2.27 8.98 11.16
CA ARG A 503 1.83 10.26 10.59
C ARG A 503 0.82 11.00 11.48
N LYS A 504 -0.04 10.28 12.22
CA LYS A 504 -0.94 10.90 13.21
C LYS A 504 -0.15 11.40 14.44
N LEU A 505 0.86 10.65 14.88
CA LEU A 505 1.74 11.03 15.97
C LEU A 505 2.55 12.29 15.61
N THR A 506 3.21 12.34 14.46
CA THR A 506 3.96 13.53 14.01
C THR A 506 3.06 14.75 13.80
N GLN A 507 1.82 14.56 13.31
CA GLN A 507 0.82 15.64 13.28
C GLN A 507 0.39 16.12 14.67
N ASN A 508 0.37 15.24 15.69
CA ASN A 508 0.06 15.65 17.06
C ASN A 508 1.23 16.41 17.70
N VAL A 509 2.46 15.93 17.51
CA VAL A 509 3.70 16.61 17.92
C VAL A 509 3.76 18.00 17.29
N ARG A 510 3.49 18.14 15.99
CA ARG A 510 3.43 19.45 15.29
C ARG A 510 2.40 20.40 15.93
N LYS A 511 1.20 19.91 16.26
CA LYS A 511 0.15 20.72 16.91
C LYS A 511 0.51 21.12 18.35
N TYR A 512 1.15 20.23 19.10
CA TYR A 512 1.59 20.53 20.46
C TYR A 512 2.76 21.53 20.47
N LEU A 513 3.73 21.37 19.55
CA LEU A 513 4.80 22.35 19.34
C LEU A 513 4.22 23.73 19.00
N GLN A 514 3.29 23.84 18.05
CA GLN A 514 2.61 25.11 17.75
C GLN A 514 1.97 25.73 19.00
N LEU A 515 1.23 24.93 19.79
CA LEU A 515 0.60 25.40 21.02
C LEU A 515 1.60 25.88 22.09
N CYS A 516 2.80 25.29 22.15
CA CYS A 516 3.90 25.76 22.99
C CYS A 516 4.42 27.12 22.51
N LEU A 517 4.59 27.31 21.20
CA LEU A 517 5.02 28.57 20.61
C LEU A 517 4.00 29.69 20.85
N ASP A 518 2.72 29.43 20.57
CA ASP A 518 1.62 30.38 20.75
C ASP A 518 1.45 30.84 22.21
N LYS A 519 1.95 30.05 23.17
CA LYS A 519 1.90 30.32 24.63
C LYS A 519 3.23 30.72 25.24
N GLY A 520 4.33 30.70 24.49
CA GLY A 520 5.68 30.88 25.02
C GLY A 520 6.12 29.83 26.05
N THR A 521 5.53 28.63 26.06
CA THR A 521 5.91 27.56 27.00
C THR A 521 7.03 26.69 26.43
N GLN A 522 7.90 26.16 27.31
CA GLN A 522 8.96 25.25 26.89
C GLN A 522 8.38 23.96 26.28
N PHE A 523 8.95 23.53 25.16
CA PHE A 523 8.60 22.26 24.52
C PHE A 523 9.29 21.08 25.24
N VAL A 524 8.49 20.08 25.62
CA VAL A 524 8.96 18.85 26.28
C VAL A 524 8.56 17.64 25.43
N VAL A 525 9.56 16.90 24.95
CA VAL A 525 9.40 15.81 23.97
C VAL A 525 8.48 14.70 24.48
N GLY A 526 8.74 14.18 25.68
CA GLY A 526 7.92 13.13 26.30
C GLY A 526 6.45 13.51 26.54
N THR A 527 6.11 14.80 26.62
CA THR A 527 4.70 15.28 26.69
C THR A 527 4.07 15.39 25.29
N ALA A 528 4.87 15.65 24.26
CA ALA A 528 4.42 15.71 22.88
C ALA A 528 4.06 14.31 22.32
N ILE A 529 4.78 13.27 22.77
CA ILE A 529 4.69 11.92 22.21
C ILE A 529 3.62 11.10 22.93
N LYS A 530 2.45 11.03 22.30
CA LYS A 530 1.33 10.22 22.77
C LYS A 530 1.45 8.79 22.25
N SER A 531 2.18 7.97 23.01
CA SER A 531 2.49 6.57 22.72
C SER A 531 1.25 5.66 22.52
N GLN A 532 0.07 6.13 22.95
CA GLN A 532 -1.23 5.51 22.68
C GLN A 532 -1.56 5.44 21.18
N PHE A 533 -1.11 6.40 20.35
CA PHE A 533 -1.43 6.39 18.91
C PHE A 533 -0.89 5.15 18.19
N ILE A 534 0.34 4.74 18.51
CA ILE A 534 0.95 3.52 17.95
C ILE A 534 0.36 2.30 18.65
N THR A 535 0.42 2.28 19.99
CA THR A 535 0.02 1.15 20.83
C THR A 535 -1.43 0.72 20.57
N ASP A 536 -2.39 1.63 20.72
CA ASP A 536 -3.81 1.31 20.60
C ASP A 536 -4.24 1.15 19.15
N GLY A 537 -3.55 1.79 18.20
CA GLY A 537 -3.80 1.67 16.77
C GLY A 537 -3.44 0.28 16.23
N LEU A 538 -2.23 -0.21 16.54
CA LEU A 538 -1.80 -1.56 16.19
C LEU A 538 -2.66 -2.61 16.90
N LYS A 539 -2.86 -2.45 18.21
CA LYS A 539 -3.68 -3.35 19.03
C LYS A 539 -5.12 -3.45 18.52
N TYR A 540 -5.76 -2.33 18.20
CA TYR A 540 -7.14 -2.30 17.69
C TYR A 540 -7.27 -3.01 16.34
N SER A 541 -6.38 -2.73 15.39
CA SER A 541 -6.47 -3.30 14.03
C SER A 541 -6.22 -4.81 14.04
N LEU A 542 -5.24 -5.28 14.83
CA LEU A 542 -4.97 -6.70 15.02
C LEU A 542 -6.09 -7.41 15.81
N ALA A 543 -6.69 -6.77 16.81
CA ALA A 543 -7.77 -7.36 17.60
C ALA A 543 -9.08 -7.52 16.81
N THR A 544 -9.43 -6.53 15.98
CA THR A 544 -10.74 -6.43 15.30
C THR A 544 -10.74 -6.84 13.82
N GLY A 545 -9.56 -6.88 13.18
CA GLY A 545 -9.46 -7.12 11.74
C GLY A 545 -9.80 -5.93 10.84
N ASN A 546 -10.07 -4.76 11.44
CA ASN A 546 -10.33 -3.50 10.73
C ASN A 546 -9.02 -2.73 10.50
N TRP A 547 -8.63 -2.54 9.25
CA TRP A 547 -7.38 -1.89 8.87
C TRP A 547 -7.58 -0.42 8.50
N GLY A 548 -6.92 0.48 9.25
CA GLY A 548 -6.96 1.94 9.03
C GLY A 548 -7.60 2.69 10.18
N ASP A 549 -8.25 3.81 9.88
CA ASP A 549 -8.89 4.64 10.91
C ASP A 549 -10.19 4.01 11.43
N LYS A 550 -10.49 4.19 12.72
CA LYS A 550 -11.68 3.62 13.38
C LYS A 550 -12.99 4.10 12.74
N LYS A 551 -12.97 5.24 12.04
CA LYS A 551 -14.13 5.85 11.36
C LYS A 551 -14.23 5.50 9.86
N THR A 552 -13.15 5.02 9.25
CA THR A 552 -13.03 4.80 7.80
C THR A 552 -12.13 3.59 7.51
N ALA A 553 -12.48 2.44 8.11
CA ALA A 553 -11.75 1.19 7.91
C ALA A 553 -11.71 0.84 6.41
N THR A 554 -10.51 0.78 5.85
CA THR A 554 -10.30 0.64 4.38
C THR A 554 -10.27 -0.81 3.92
N LYS A 555 -9.97 -1.73 4.84
CA LYS A 555 -10.02 -3.18 4.65
C LYS A 555 -10.56 -3.82 5.93
N ALA A 556 -11.44 -4.80 5.81
CA ALA A 556 -12.01 -5.56 6.94
C ALA A 556 -11.70 -7.05 6.79
N GLY A 557 -11.58 -7.78 7.91
CA GLY A 557 -11.28 -9.22 7.92
C GLY A 557 -9.80 -9.58 7.67
N VAL A 558 -8.90 -8.59 7.74
CA VAL A 558 -7.45 -8.76 7.50
C VAL A 558 -6.76 -9.55 8.61
N SER A 559 -7.19 -9.34 9.86
CA SER A 559 -6.79 -10.13 11.03
C SER A 559 -7.95 -11.02 11.45
N GLN A 560 -7.69 -12.29 11.68
CA GLN A 560 -8.68 -13.31 12.07
C GLN A 560 -8.21 -14.07 13.31
N VAL A 561 -9.13 -14.69 14.05
CA VAL A 561 -8.76 -15.57 15.16
C VAL A 561 -8.16 -16.85 14.59
N LEU A 562 -6.97 -17.27 15.07
CA LEU A 562 -6.32 -18.49 14.59
C LEU A 562 -7.22 -19.70 14.87
N ASN A 563 -7.34 -20.61 13.89
CA ASN A 563 -8.17 -21.80 14.04
C ASN A 563 -7.31 -22.93 14.63
N ARG A 564 -7.60 -23.34 15.86
CA ARG A 564 -6.88 -24.40 16.60
C ARG A 564 -7.60 -25.75 16.62
N LEU A 565 -8.61 -25.98 15.77
CA LEU A 565 -9.37 -27.23 15.74
C LEU A 565 -8.49 -28.47 15.49
N THR A 566 -7.52 -28.36 14.58
CA THR A 566 -6.48 -29.37 14.32
C THR A 566 -5.18 -28.69 13.91
N TYR A 567 -4.06 -29.43 13.96
CA TYR A 567 -2.77 -28.94 13.47
C TYR A 567 -2.83 -28.50 12.00
N ALA A 568 -3.46 -29.31 11.14
CA ALA A 568 -3.68 -28.97 9.73
C ALA A 568 -4.57 -27.72 9.55
N SER A 569 -5.57 -27.50 10.41
CA SER A 569 -6.40 -26.30 10.38
C SER A 569 -5.60 -25.03 10.69
N ALA A 570 -4.71 -25.07 11.68
CA ALA A 570 -3.85 -23.94 12.03
C ALA A 570 -2.86 -23.62 10.90
N LEU A 571 -2.18 -24.64 10.34
CA LEU A 571 -1.29 -24.49 9.20
C LEU A 571 -2.02 -23.95 7.96
N SER A 572 -3.18 -24.51 7.63
CA SER A 572 -4.03 -24.01 6.54
C SER A 572 -4.34 -22.53 6.74
N HIS A 573 -4.76 -22.13 7.94
CA HIS A 573 -5.11 -20.74 8.25
C HIS A 573 -3.92 -19.78 8.06
N LEU A 574 -2.73 -20.15 8.53
CA LEU A 574 -1.49 -19.34 8.41
C LEU A 574 -1.03 -19.13 6.94
N ARG A 575 -1.47 -20.00 6.03
CA ARG A 575 -1.15 -19.95 4.59
C ARG A 575 -2.31 -19.44 3.71
N ARG A 576 -3.42 -18.98 4.29
CA ARG A 576 -4.54 -18.42 3.50
C ARG A 576 -4.15 -17.09 2.84
N LEU A 577 -4.66 -16.93 1.63
CA LEU A 577 -4.73 -15.66 0.91
C LEU A 577 -6.19 -15.24 0.75
N ASN A 578 -6.41 -13.94 0.64
CA ASN A 578 -7.70 -13.30 0.46
C ASN A 578 -7.67 -12.46 -0.81
N THR A 579 -8.49 -12.84 -1.80
CA THR A 579 -8.75 -12.03 -3.00
C THR A 579 -9.83 -11.01 -2.66
N PRO A 580 -9.54 -9.69 -2.61
CA PRO A 580 -10.49 -8.69 -2.17
C PRO A 580 -11.54 -8.40 -3.26
N LEU A 581 -12.55 -9.27 -3.34
CA LEU A 581 -13.73 -9.08 -4.17
C LEU A 581 -14.70 -8.10 -3.49
N GLY A 582 -15.36 -7.26 -4.29
CA GLY A 582 -16.44 -6.40 -3.80
C GLY A 582 -17.63 -7.26 -3.38
N ARG A 583 -18.17 -7.02 -2.18
CA ARG A 583 -19.29 -7.81 -1.59
C ARG A 583 -20.60 -7.80 -2.41
N GLU A 584 -20.67 -6.99 -3.45
CA GLU A 584 -21.86 -6.79 -4.30
C GLU A 584 -21.75 -7.52 -5.66
N GLY A 585 -20.61 -8.16 -5.97
CA GLY A 585 -20.40 -8.90 -7.22
C GLY A 585 -20.73 -10.39 -7.07
N LYS A 586 -21.81 -10.85 -7.74
CA LYS A 586 -22.05 -12.28 -7.96
C LYS A 586 -20.83 -12.94 -8.63
N GLN A 587 -20.62 -14.23 -8.35
CA GLN A 587 -19.62 -15.05 -9.03
C GLN A 587 -19.80 -14.96 -10.55
N ALA A 588 -18.68 -14.97 -11.29
CA ALA A 588 -18.73 -15.20 -12.72
C ALA A 588 -19.18 -16.65 -12.96
N SER A 589 -20.30 -16.80 -13.67
CA SER A 589 -20.73 -18.01 -14.37
C SER A 589 -20.21 -17.98 -15.80
#